data_AF-A0A7X2JGP5-F1
#
_entry.id   AF-A0A7X2JGP5-F1
#
_cell.length_a   1.000
_cell.length_b   1.000
_cell.length_c   1.000
_cell.angle_alpha   90.00
_cell.angle_beta   90.00
_cell.angle_gamma   90.00
#
_symmetry.space_group_name_H-M   'P 1'
#
loop_
_entity.id
_entity.type
_entity.pdbx_description
1 polymer ?
#
loop_
_entity_poly.entity_id
_entity_poly.type
_entity_poly.pdbx_seq_one_letter_code
_entity_poly.pdbx_strand_id
1 'polypeptide(L)' 'MTCPRCGSDKIRVMVKSPVGDAWEVYVCETCVYSWRSTENPDIHEKFKLNPEEIPELQVIPPVPPLD' A
#
# COMPACT_ATOMS: atom_id res chain seq x y z
N MET A 1 -3.54 2.45 12.76
CA MET A 1 -3.48 1.22 11.95
C MET A 1 -2.05 1.06 11.46
N THR A 2 -1.54 -0.15 11.34
CA THR A 2 -0.17 -0.40 10.84
C THR A 2 -0.25 -1.15 9.52
N CYS A 3 0.57 -0.75 8.54
CA CYS A 3 0.53 -1.35 7.21
C CYS A 3 1.00 -2.80 7.30
N PRO A 4 0.20 -3.78 6.85
CA PRO A 4 0.54 -5.20 6.97
C PRO A 4 1.73 -5.61 6.09
N ARG A 5 2.12 -4.79 5.10
CA ARG A 5 3.24 -5.09 4.19
C ARG A 5 4.57 -4.49 4.63
N CYS A 6 4.58 -3.23 5.07
CA CYS A 6 5.81 -2.49 5.35
C CYS A 6 5.91 -1.91 6.77
N GLY A 7 4.92 -2.13 7.63
CA GLY A 7 4.97 -1.65 9.02
C GLY A 7 4.77 -0.14 9.23
N SER A 8 4.64 0.67 8.17
CA SER A 8 4.34 2.10 8.28
C SER A 8 2.98 2.38 8.93
N ASP A 9 2.90 3.46 9.70
CA ASP A 9 1.68 3.99 10.32
C ASP A 9 0.94 5.02 9.43
N LYS A 10 1.55 5.41 8.31
CA LYS A 10 0.98 6.38 7.35
C LYS A 10 -0.03 5.70 6.42
N ILE A 11 -1.28 5.67 6.86
CA ILE A 11 -2.39 5.02 6.14
C ILE A 11 -3.57 5.98 6.07
N ARG A 12 -4.18 6.06 4.89
CA ARG A 12 -5.41 6.84 4.67
C ARG A 12 -6.51 6.00 4.05
N VAL A 13 -7.76 6.43 4.21
CA VAL A 13 -8.88 5.92 3.41
C VAL A 13 -8.71 6.43 1.98
N MET A 14 -8.67 5.52 1.02
CA MET A 14 -8.60 5.84 -0.41
C MET A 14 -9.99 6.06 -1.01
N VAL A 15 -10.92 5.17 -0.69
CA VAL A 15 -12.29 5.20 -1.22
C VAL A 15 -13.23 4.48 -0.25
N LYS A 16 -14.48 4.94 -0.17
CA LYS A 16 -15.56 4.30 0.58
C LYS A 16 -16.53 3.61 -0.39
N SER A 17 -17.22 2.57 0.07
CA SER A 17 -18.27 1.92 -0.71
C SER A 17 -19.31 2.94 -1.19
N PRO A 18 -19.76 2.87 -2.46
CA PRO A 18 -20.89 3.67 -2.92
C PRO A 18 -22.23 3.15 -2.37
N VAL A 19 -22.23 1.96 -1.76
CA VAL A 19 -23.39 1.33 -1.13
C VAL A 19 -23.15 1.30 0.39
N GLY A 20 -23.55 2.37 1.07
CA GLY A 20 -23.45 2.52 2.53
C GLY A 20 -22.08 2.20 3.12
N ASP A 21 -22.04 1.69 4.36
CA ASP A 21 -20.80 1.37 5.08
C ASP A 21 -20.29 -0.07 4.81
N ALA A 22 -20.53 -0.60 3.61
CA ALA A 22 -20.21 -2.00 3.30
C ALA A 22 -18.69 -2.31 3.34
N TRP A 23 -17.85 -1.33 2.97
CA TRP A 23 -16.39 -1.43 3.04
C TRP A 23 -15.73 -0.05 2.85
N GLU A 24 -14.48 0.06 3.30
CA GLU A 24 -13.54 1.12 2.95
C GLU A 24 -12.29 0.49 2.33
N VAL A 25 -11.63 1.16 1.39
CA VAL A 25 -10.29 0.77 0.93
C VAL A 25 -9.28 1.67 1.64
N TYR A 26 -8.32 1.05 2.31
CA TYR A 26 -7.15 1.72 2.88
C TYR A 26 -6.00 1.69 1.88
N VAL A 27 -5.14 2.71 1.92
CA VAL A 27 -3.88 2.75 1.19
C VAL A 27 -2.76 3.23 2.11
N CYS A 28 -1.65 2.50 2.12
CA CYS A 28 -0.43 2.92 2.79
C CYS A 28 0.28 3.99 1.96
N GLU A 29 0.59 5.13 2.55
CA GLU A 29 1.26 6.24 1.85
C GLU A 29 2.75 5.99 1.65
N THR A 30 3.33 5.02 2.37
CA THR A 30 4.74 4.64 2.22
C THR A 30 4.95 3.65 1.08
N CYS A 31 4.18 2.57 1.03
CA CYS A 31 4.39 1.49 0.06
C CYS A 31 3.28 1.36 -0.99
N VAL A 32 2.19 2.13 -0.89
CA VAL A 32 1.06 2.10 -1.84
C VAL A 32 0.30 0.75 -1.85
N TYR A 33 0.55 -0.12 -0.86
CA TYR A 33 -0.28 -1.30 -0.67
C TYR A 33 -1.68 -0.88 -0.24
N SER A 34 -2.71 -1.44 -0.88
CA SER A 34 -4.11 -1.19 -0.59
C SER A 34 -4.84 -2.47 -0.21
N TRP A 35 -5.79 -2.36 0.72
CA TRP A 35 -6.65 -3.47 1.16
C TRP A 35 -7.99 -2.92 1.65
N ARG A 36 -9.02 -3.76 1.68
CA ARG A 36 -10.35 -3.38 2.19
C ARG A 36 -10.45 -3.59 3.69
N SER A 37 -11.36 -2.85 4.33
CA SER A 37 -11.73 -3.03 5.74
C SER A 37 -12.30 -4.41 6.06
N THR A 38 -12.80 -5.12 5.05
CA THR A 38 -13.33 -6.48 5.14
C THR A 38 -12.28 -7.56 4.84
N GLU A 39 -11.04 -7.18 4.55
CA GLU A 39 -9.94 -8.11 4.29
C GLU A 39 -9.05 -8.24 5.53
N ASN A 40 -8.46 -9.42 5.73
CA ASN A 40 -7.42 -9.66 6.72
C ASN A 40 -6.11 -10.01 5.99
N PRO A 41 -5.27 -9.02 5.64
CA PRO A 41 -4.09 -9.26 4.82
C PRO A 41 -3.09 -10.20 5.50
N ASP A 42 -2.83 -11.33 4.86
CA ASP A 42 -1.75 -12.25 5.22
C ASP A 42 -0.63 -12.11 4.19
N ILE A 43 0.42 -11.38 4.58
CA ILE A 43 1.56 -11.10 3.71
C ILE A 43 2.68 -12.06 4.08
N HIS A 44 3.00 -12.97 3.17
CA HIS A 44 4.15 -13.84 3.33
C HIS A 44 5.43 -13.00 3.51
N GLU A 45 6.30 -13.40 4.44
CA GLU A 45 7.54 -12.69 4.79
C GLU A 45 8.40 -12.25 3.59
N LYS A 46 8.53 -13.08 2.54
CA LYS A 46 9.28 -12.72 1.31
C LYS A 46 8.70 -11.54 0.51
N PHE A 47 7.49 -11.11 0.81
CA PHE A 47 6.79 -9.98 0.19
C PHE A 47 6.63 -8.78 1.13
N LYS A 48 7.16 -8.87 2.36
CA LYS A 48 7.29 -7.71 3.24
C LYS A 48 8.32 -6.77 2.62
N LEU A 49 8.09 -5.46 2.79
CA LEU A 49 9.00 -4.43 2.28
C LEU A 49 9.54 -3.63 3.44
N ASN A 50 10.84 -3.35 3.40
CA ASN A 50 11.47 -2.40 4.29
C ASN A 50 11.22 -0.97 3.75
N PRO A 51 10.55 -0.06 4.48
CA PRO A 51 10.28 1.31 4.01
C PRO A 51 11.50 2.05 3.46
N GLU A 52 12.65 1.81 4.06
CA GLU A 52 13.94 2.44 3.76
C GLU A 52 14.51 1.98 2.41
N GLU A 53 14.15 0.78 1.95
CA GLU A 53 14.61 0.19 0.68
C GLU A 53 13.70 0.56 -0.50
N ILE A 54 12.48 1.04 -0.23
CA ILE A 54 11.50 1.40 -1.28
C ILE A 54 12.05 2.43 -2.29
N PRO A 55 12.76 3.50 -1.87
CA PRO A 55 13.34 4.47 -2.81
C PRO A 55 14.39 3.86 -3.76
N GLU A 56 14.97 2.73 -3.40
CA GLU A 56 16.02 2.03 -4.17
C GLU A 56 15.44 0.93 -5.08
N LEU A 57 14.13 0.65 -4.98
CA LEU A 57 13.49 -0.35 -5.82
C LEU A 57 13.59 0.02 -7.30
N GLN A 58 13.78 -1.01 -8.12
CA GLN A 58 13.86 -0.84 -9.57
C GLN A 58 12.57 -0.20 -10.11
N VAL A 59 12.72 0.89 -10.84
CA VAL A 59 11.62 1.51 -11.57
C VAL A 59 11.39 0.75 -12.88
N ILE A 60 10.23 0.12 -13.02
CA ILE A 60 9.88 -0.70 -14.19
C ILE A 60 8.50 -0.29 -14.72
N PRO A 61 8.39 0.19 -15.98
CA PRO A 61 9.50 0.51 -16.88
C PRO A 61 10.32 1.72 -16.38
N PRO A 62 11.58 1.89 -16.79
CA PRO A 62 12.36 3.07 -16.45
C PRO A 62 11.62 4.33 -16.92
N VAL A 63 11.68 5.40 -16.11
CA VAL A 63 11.12 6.69 -16.50
C VAL A 63 11.91 7.21 -17.70
N PRO A 64 11.26 7.55 -18.84
CA PRO A 64 11.95 8.14 -19.96
C PRO A 64 12.67 9.44 -19.55
N PRO A 65 13.83 9.76 -20.18
CA PRO A 65 14.45 11.06 -19.98
C PRO A 65 13.46 12.18 -20.33
N LEU A 66 13.52 13.27 -19.58
CA LEU A 66 12.80 14.49 -19.93
C LEU A 66 13.63 15.18 -21.01
N ASP A 67 13.22 15.04 -22.27
CA ASP A 67 13.80 15.81 -23.40
C ASP A 67 13.54 17.32 -23.24
#